data_AF-A0A7C5EB55-F1
#
_entry.id   AF-A0A7C5EB55-F1
#
_cell.length_a   1.000
_cell.length_b   1.000
_cell.length_c   1.000
_cell.angle_alpha   90.00
_cell.angle_beta   90.00
_cell.angle_gamma   90.00
#
_symmetry.space_group_name_H-M   'P 1'
#
loop_
_entity.id
_entity.type
_entity.pdbx_description
1 polymer ?
#
loop_
_entity_poly.entity_id
_entity_poly.type
_entity_poly.pdbx_seq_one_letter_code
_entity_poly.pdbx_strand_id
1 'polypeptide(L)' 'MDDQTLSRLKLMLGVPIERVEEAGGTVIVYVPSDKVGRAVGQGGAVVRAAELVLGLRLEIKPSS' A
#
# COMPACT_ATOMS: atom_id res chain seq x y z
N MET A 1 -8.68 8.61 -4.79
CA MET A 1 -7.85 7.78 -5.69
C MET A 1 -8.63 7.32 -6.90
N ASP A 2 -8.05 7.48 -8.09
CA ASP A 2 -8.55 6.93 -9.36
C ASP A 2 -8.28 5.42 -9.49
N ASP A 3 -9.14 4.71 -10.24
CA ASP A 3 -9.12 3.24 -10.37
C ASP A 3 -7.80 2.68 -10.93
N GLN A 4 -7.12 3.45 -11.80
CA GLN A 4 -5.81 3.06 -12.33
C GLN A 4 -4.74 3.01 -11.24
N THR A 5 -4.71 4.01 -10.37
CA THR A 5 -3.77 4.10 -9.27
C THR A 5 -4.00 2.96 -8.27
N LEU A 6 -5.26 2.64 -7.98
CA LEU A 6 -5.61 1.51 -7.10
C LEU A 6 -5.18 0.17 -7.69
N SER A 7 -5.38 0.00 -9.00
CA SER A 7 -4.99 -1.23 -9.70
C SER A 7 -3.48 -1.43 -9.70
N ARG A 8 -2.70 -0.35 -9.92
CA ARG A 8 -1.24 -0.39 -9.82
C ARG A 8 -0.76 -0.70 -8.41
N LEU A 9 -1.36 -0.06 -7.41
CA LEU A 9 -1.01 -0.27 -6.01
C LEU A 9 -1.22 -1.75 -5.60
N LYS A 10 -2.34 -2.36 -5.99
CA LYS A 10 -2.62 -3.80 -5.78
C LYS A 10 -1.56 -4.70 -6.42
N LEU A 11 -1.15 -4.40 -7.66
CA LEU A 11 -0.12 -5.17 -8.36
C LEU A 11 1.25 -5.04 -7.68
N MET A 12 1.63 -3.85 -7.22
CA MET A 12 2.94 -3.60 -6.61
C MET A 12 3.07 -4.22 -5.21
N LEU A 13 2.02 -4.11 -4.38
CA LEU A 13 2.02 -4.68 -3.02
C LEU A 13 2.02 -6.22 -3.04
N GLY A 14 1.49 -6.82 -4.11
CA GLY A 14 1.46 -8.28 -4.26
C GLY A 14 0.67 -9.01 -3.15
N VAL A 15 -0.23 -8.30 -2.47
CA VAL A 15 -1.10 -8.79 -1.41
C VAL A 15 -2.53 -8.26 -1.57
N PRO A 16 -3.54 -8.95 -1.02
CA PRO A 16 -4.90 -8.43 -0.96
C PRO A 16 -4.95 -7.13 -0.17
N ILE A 17 -5.63 -6.12 -0.73
CA ILE A 17 -5.96 -4.87 -0.04
C ILE A 17 -7.41 -4.98 0.41
N GLU A 18 -7.65 -4.81 1.70
CA GLU A 18 -8.99 -4.87 2.29
C GLU A 18 -9.65 -3.49 2.32
N ARG A 19 -8.87 -2.45 2.62
CA ARG A 19 -9.35 -1.07 2.68
C ARG A 19 -8.25 -0.10 2.32
N VAL A 20 -8.65 1.03 1.74
CA VAL A 20 -7.76 2.18 1.48
C VAL A 20 -8.41 3.44 2.03
N GLU A 21 -7.65 4.24 2.75
CA GLU A 21 -8.06 5.54 3.30
C GLU A 21 -7.07 6.61 2.84
N GLU A 22 -7.57 7.80 2.51
CA GLU A 22 -6.74 8.96 2.19
C GLU A 22 -6.81 9.95 3.36
N ALA A 23 -5.67 10.22 3.99
CA ALA A 23 -5.57 11.12 5.13
C ALA A 23 -4.41 12.10 4.94
N GLY A 24 -4.72 13.38 4.69
CA GLY A 24 -3.73 14.47 4.66
C GLY A 24 -2.62 14.30 3.63
N GLY A 25 -2.90 13.67 2.48
CA GLY A 25 -1.90 13.39 1.43
C GLY A 25 -1.13 12.08 1.59
N THR A 26 -1.47 11.27 2.61
CA THR A 26 -1.00 9.91 2.78
C THR A 26 -2.12 8.92 2.47
N VAL A 27 -1.81 7.87 1.72
CA VAL A 27 -2.69 6.75 1.43
C VAL A 27 -2.41 5.64 2.44
N ILE A 28 -3.37 5.37 3.31
CA ILE A 28 -3.31 4.28 4.28
C ILE A 28 -3.93 3.03 3.66
N VAL A 29 -3.14 1.97 3.55
CA VAL A 29 -3.56 0.69 2.97
C VAL A 29 -3.67 -0.34 4.08
N TYR A 30 -4.88 -0.87 4.26
CA TYR A 30 -5.15 -1.96 5.19
C TYR A 30 -5.01 -3.28 4.46
N VAL A 31 -4.14 -4.13 4.99
CA VAL A 31 -3.86 -5.48 4.49
C VAL A 31 -4.01 -6.48 5.63
N PRO A 32 -4.28 -7.76 5.32
CA PRO A 32 -4.31 -8.81 6.34
C PRO A 32 -3.07 -8.77 7.24
N SER A 33 -3.27 -8.93 8.54
CA SER A 33 -2.20 -8.84 9.55
C SER A 33 -1.01 -9.78 9.27
N ASP A 34 -1.26 -10.95 8.69
CA ASP A 34 -0.26 -11.95 8.28
C ASP A 34 0.55 -11.53 7.04
N LYS A 35 0.10 -10.51 6.30
CA LYS A 35 0.67 -10.07 5.02
C LYS A 35 1.34 -8.70 5.07
N VAL A 36 1.31 -8.01 6.21
CA VAL A 36 1.95 -6.70 6.40
C VAL A 36 3.43 -6.74 6.02
N GLY A 37 4.19 -7.73 6.51
CA GLY A 37 5.62 -7.85 6.19
C GLY A 37 5.90 -8.02 4.69
N ARG A 38 5.04 -8.76 3.98
CA ARG A 38 5.15 -8.93 2.53
C ARG A 38 4.79 -7.65 1.76
N ALA A 39 3.75 -6.94 2.20
CA ALA A 39 3.31 -5.67 1.64
C ALA A 39 4.39 -4.58 1.78
N VAL A 40 5.09 -4.56 2.92
CA VAL A 40 6.19 -3.62 3.19
C VAL A 40 7.46 -4.00 2.42
N GLY A 41 7.74 -5.30 2.30
CA GLY A 41 8.97 -5.82 1.72
C GLY A 41 10.19 -5.62 2.61
N GLN A 42 11.33 -6.20 2.23
CA GLN A 42 12.57 -6.12 3.01
C GLN A 42 12.98 -4.65 3.22
N GLY A 43 13.04 -4.21 4.48
CA GLY A 43 13.42 -2.82 4.83
C GLY A 43 12.48 -1.74 4.26
N GLY A 44 11.24 -2.09 3.89
CA GLY A 44 10.30 -1.14 3.27
C GLY A 44 10.50 -0.92 1.77
N ALA A 45 11.26 -1.78 1.09
CA ALA A 45 11.58 -1.60 -0.33
C ALA A 45 10.34 -1.54 -1.24
N VAL A 46 9.31 -2.34 -0.96
CA VAL A 46 8.08 -2.39 -1.79
C VAL A 46 7.29 -1.10 -1.64
N VAL A 47 7.08 -0.65 -0.39
CA VAL A 47 6.38 0.61 -0.10
C VAL A 47 7.11 1.78 -0.74
N ARG A 48 8.42 1.91 -0.52
CA ARG A 48 9.23 2.99 -1.11
C ARG A 48 9.18 3.01 -2.64
N ALA A 49 9.21 1.84 -3.27
CA ALA A 49 9.08 1.72 -4.72
C ALA A 49 7.69 2.17 -5.20
N ALA A 50 6.62 1.75 -4.50
CA ALA A 50 5.26 2.18 -4.81
C ALA A 50 5.06 3.69 -4.62
N GLU A 51 5.60 4.28 -3.55
CA GLU A 51 5.59 5.71 -3.32
C GLU A 51 6.29 6.48 -4.45
N LEU A 52 7.47 6.01 -4.88
CA LEU A 52 8.25 6.63 -5.94
C LEU A 52 7.55 6.54 -7.31
N VAL A 53 7.00 5.37 -7.66
CA VAL A 53 6.36 5.12 -8.95
C VAL A 53 5.02 5.83 -9.06
N LEU A 54 4.25 5.87 -7.97
CA LEU A 54 2.91 6.46 -7.96
C LEU A 54 2.93 7.95 -7.59
N GLY A 55 4.04 8.46 -7.02
CA GLY A 55 4.13 9.82 -6.53
C GLY A 55 3.26 10.10 -5.32
N LEU A 56 3.05 9.09 -4.46
CA LEU A 56 2.16 9.12 -3.31
C LEU A 56 2.94 8.80 -2.03
N ARG A 57 2.43 9.19 -0.85
CA ARG A 57 2.87 8.63 0.43
C ARG A 57 1.99 7.44 0.81
N LEU A 58 2.60 6.37 1.31
CA LEU A 58 1.91 5.13 1.65
C LEU A 58 2.21 4.71 3.10
N GLU A 59 1.15 4.34 3.81
CA GLU A 59 1.26 3.74 5.14
C GLU A 59 0.53 2.40 5.14
N ILE A 60 1.22 1.32 5.50
CA ILE A 60 0.64 -0.02 5.57
C ILE A 60 0.19 -0.29 7.00
N LYS A 61 -1.09 -0.63 7.17
CA LYS A 61 -1.65 -1.04 8.46
C LYS A 61 -2.23 -2.44 8.39
N PRO A 62 -2.12 -3.22 9.48
CA PRO A 62 -2.91 -4.44 9.60
C PRO A 62 -4.40 -4.09 9.65
N SER A 63 -5.22 -4.83 8.91
CA SER A 63 -6.64 -4.95 9.24
C SER A 63 -6.79 -5.86 10.47
N SER A 64 -7.58 -5.37 11.44
CA SER A 64 -7.98 -6.12 12.63
C SER A 64 -9.33 -6.77 12.41
#